data_AF-K9YUS1-F1
#
_entry.id   AF-K9YUS1-F1
#
_cell.length_a   1.000
_cell.length_b   1.000
_cell.length_c   1.000
_cell.angle_alpha   90.00
_cell.angle_beta   90.00
_cell.angle_gamma   90.00
#
_symmetry.space_group_name_H-M   'P 1'
#
loop_
_entity.id
_entity.type
_entity.pdbx_description
1 polymer ?
#
loop_
_entity_poly.entity_id
_entity_poly.type
_entity_poly.pdbx_seq_one_letter_code
_entity_poly.pdbx_strand_id
1 'polypeptide(L)'
;MKKLPIVAIIGRPNVGKSTLVNRFTGSRTAIVHDEPGITRDRLYQPSFWRDRDFLVVDTGGIVFDDDSEFLPEIRQQAMMALAEAVAAIFVVDGQEGITAADEEIGNWLRQQNVPYFLAVNKCESSEQGLIQAAQFWELGLGEPLPVSGIHGSGTGDLLDAVLSCFPPLDDLPDADETEINVAIIGRPNVGKSSLLNALTGVSRSIVSPISGTTRDAIDLQIEHQGQSYRLIDTAGIRKKKNISYGAEFFSINRAFKAIRRCDVSLLVIDALDSITDQDMKLAGRIEEEGKAAIIIVNKWDALEKDSTTIYKYEKMLRDRVYFMYWSEILFVSALNGQRVKTIFDSIQTAVKEHRRRVSTAVINEVIQEAVAWYSPPTSRQGKQGRIYYGTQVSSQPPTIALFVNDPKRFNDTYRRYIDRQFREQLGFQGTPLRLIWRGKRPREVEESKLNRATRV
;
A
#
# COMPACT_ATOMS: atom_id res chain seq x y z
N MET A 1 0.46 5.58 -10.19
CA MET A 1 0.56 4.11 -10.16
C MET A 1 -0.58 3.61 -11.01
N LYS A 2 -0.35 2.68 -11.94
CA LYS A 2 -1.41 2.14 -12.79
C LYS A 2 -2.32 1.23 -11.95
N LYS A 3 -3.63 1.26 -12.19
CA LYS A 3 -4.57 0.37 -11.49
C LYS A 3 -4.19 -1.07 -11.86
N LEU A 4 -3.87 -1.90 -10.86
CA LEU A 4 -3.52 -3.29 -11.12
C LEU A 4 -4.77 -4.03 -11.62
N PRO A 5 -4.65 -4.86 -12.67
CA PRO A 5 -5.74 -5.72 -13.09
C PRO A 5 -6.19 -6.61 -11.95
N ILE A 6 -7.50 -6.84 -11.83
CA ILE A 6 -8.07 -7.73 -10.81
C ILE A 6 -8.56 -9.00 -11.50
N VAL A 7 -8.20 -10.16 -10.94
CA VAL A 7 -8.66 -11.48 -11.38
C VAL A 7 -9.53 -12.08 -10.28
N ALA A 8 -10.80 -12.34 -10.60
CA ALA A 8 -11.74 -12.94 -9.65
C ALA A 8 -11.68 -14.47 -9.71
N ILE A 9 -11.61 -15.14 -8.57
CA ILE A 9 -11.67 -16.60 -8.47
C ILE A 9 -13.02 -17.01 -7.93
N ILE A 10 -13.81 -17.67 -8.77
CA ILE A 10 -15.22 -18.01 -8.55
C ILE A 10 -15.38 -19.53 -8.58
N GLY A 11 -16.31 -20.06 -7.82
CA GLY A 11 -16.62 -21.49 -7.80
C GLY A 11 -17.35 -21.88 -6.52
N ARG A 12 -18.02 -23.02 -6.52
CA ARG A 12 -18.69 -23.55 -5.32
C ARG A 12 -17.70 -23.79 -4.17
N PRO A 13 -18.16 -23.93 -2.92
CA PRO A 13 -17.28 -24.31 -1.80
C PRO A 13 -16.49 -25.60 -2.08
N ASN A 14 -15.31 -25.74 -1.45
CA ASN A 14 -14.49 -26.96 -1.46
C ASN A 14 -13.86 -27.42 -2.80
N VAL A 15 -14.02 -26.67 -3.89
CA VAL A 15 -13.31 -26.91 -5.18
C VAL A 15 -11.81 -26.55 -5.15
N GLY A 16 -11.32 -25.95 -4.06
CA GLY A 16 -9.90 -25.59 -3.89
C GLY A 16 -9.52 -24.19 -4.40
N LYS A 17 -10.46 -23.24 -4.42
CA LYS A 17 -10.21 -21.81 -4.74
C LYS A 17 -9.04 -21.23 -3.96
N SER A 18 -9.10 -21.28 -2.62
CA SER A 18 -8.07 -20.71 -1.76
C SER A 18 -6.71 -21.39 -1.94
N THR A 19 -6.68 -22.67 -2.30
CA THR A 19 -5.44 -23.38 -2.64
C THR A 19 -4.80 -22.81 -3.91
N LEU A 20 -5.60 -22.48 -4.93
CA LEU A 20 -5.12 -21.82 -6.15
C LEU A 20 -4.68 -20.37 -5.86
N VAL A 21 -5.45 -19.61 -5.08
CA VAL A 21 -5.09 -18.24 -4.66
C VAL A 21 -3.71 -18.23 -4.01
N ASN A 22 -3.49 -19.09 -3.00
CA ASN A 22 -2.22 -19.19 -2.29
C ASN A 22 -1.05 -19.52 -3.22
N ARG A 23 -1.31 -20.35 -4.24
CA ARG A 23 -0.31 -20.67 -5.24
C ARG A 23 0.04 -19.46 -6.10
N PHE A 24 -0.96 -18.73 -6.58
CA PHE A 24 -0.74 -17.53 -7.40
C PHE A 24 -0.02 -16.42 -6.62
N THR A 25 -0.27 -16.30 -5.32
CA THR A 25 0.26 -15.20 -4.51
C THR A 25 1.59 -15.53 -3.83
N GLY A 26 2.07 -16.78 -3.96
CA GLY A 26 3.33 -17.24 -3.36
C GLY A 26 3.32 -17.29 -1.82
N SER A 27 2.14 -17.13 -1.21
CA SER A 27 1.95 -17.00 0.23
C SER A 27 1.69 -18.36 0.87
N ARG A 28 2.58 -18.84 1.74
CA ARG A 28 2.29 -19.96 2.68
C ARG A 28 1.49 -19.47 3.90
N THR A 29 0.44 -18.68 3.70
CA THR A 29 -0.42 -18.20 4.80
C THR A 29 -1.88 -18.41 4.46
N ALA A 30 -2.26 -19.68 4.39
CA ALA A 30 -3.57 -20.13 4.83
C ALA A 30 -3.35 -21.35 5.72
N ILE A 31 -2.83 -21.11 6.92
CA ILE A 31 -3.23 -21.97 8.02
C ILE A 31 -4.60 -21.46 8.41
N VAL A 32 -5.59 -22.33 8.22
CA VAL A 32 -6.96 -22.18 8.69
C VAL A 32 -6.91 -21.82 10.17
N HIS A 33 -7.29 -20.59 10.49
CA HIS A 33 -7.69 -20.19 11.83
C HIS A 33 -8.94 -19.36 11.67
N ASP A 34 -10.07 -19.96 12.05
CA ASP A 34 -11.36 -19.33 12.25
C ASP A 34 -11.24 -18.33 13.40
N GLU A 35 -11.02 -17.05 13.09
CA GLU A 35 -11.20 -15.95 14.04
C GLU A 35 -12.16 -14.90 13.44
N PRO A 36 -13.27 -14.57 14.13
CA PRO A 36 -14.23 -13.59 13.65
C PRO A 36 -13.64 -12.16 13.63
N GLY A 37 -13.64 -11.51 12.45
CA GLY A 37 -13.33 -10.07 12.33
C GLY A 37 -12.44 -9.64 11.16
N ILE A 38 -12.47 -10.32 10.02
CA ILE A 38 -11.57 -10.05 8.90
C ILE A 38 -11.98 -8.77 8.15
N THR A 39 -11.06 -7.81 8.03
CA THR A 39 -11.22 -6.60 7.21
C THR A 39 -11.08 -6.90 5.71
N ARG A 40 -11.75 -6.09 4.87
CA ARG A 40 -11.76 -6.17 3.38
C ARG A 40 -10.37 -6.30 2.73
N ASP A 41 -9.31 -5.84 3.38
CA ASP A 41 -7.94 -5.79 2.83
C ASP A 41 -7.26 -7.16 2.65
N ARG A 42 -7.79 -8.26 3.23
CA ARG A 42 -7.20 -9.61 3.08
C ARG A 42 -7.72 -10.39 1.87
N LEU A 43 -8.75 -9.91 1.19
CA LEU A 43 -9.39 -10.59 0.06
C LEU A 43 -8.63 -10.38 -1.25
N TYR A 44 -8.02 -9.21 -1.41
CA TYR A 44 -7.19 -8.87 -2.55
C TYR A 44 -5.75 -9.22 -2.26
N GLN A 45 -5.22 -10.22 -2.96
CA GLN A 45 -3.85 -10.66 -2.78
C GLN A 45 -3.01 -10.33 -4.02
N PRO A 46 -1.85 -9.69 -3.87
CA PRO A 46 -0.97 -9.40 -5.00
C PRO A 46 -0.38 -10.70 -5.57
N SER A 47 -0.34 -10.78 -6.90
CA SER A 47 0.29 -11.84 -7.66
C SER A 47 1.15 -11.24 -8.77
N PHE A 48 2.15 -12.01 -9.21
CA PHE A 48 3.09 -11.60 -10.24
C PHE A 48 3.37 -12.77 -11.17
N TRP A 49 3.19 -12.55 -12.48
CA TRP A 49 3.46 -13.54 -13.53
C TRP A 49 3.94 -12.85 -14.81
N ARG A 50 4.99 -13.38 -15.46
CA ARG A 50 5.58 -12.85 -16.71
C ARG A 50 5.71 -11.31 -16.77
N ASP A 51 6.30 -10.71 -15.75
CA ASP A 51 6.50 -9.25 -15.63
C ASP A 51 5.19 -8.42 -15.53
N ARG A 52 4.09 -9.05 -15.11
CA ARG A 52 2.79 -8.40 -14.87
C ARG A 52 2.38 -8.58 -13.42
N ASP A 53 2.21 -7.46 -12.72
CA ASP A 53 1.56 -7.41 -11.40
C ASP A 53 0.03 -7.38 -11.58
N PHE A 54 -0.69 -8.15 -10.75
CA PHE A 54 -2.15 -8.14 -10.70
C PHE A 54 -2.64 -8.52 -9.30
N LEU A 55 -3.93 -8.30 -9.03
CA LEU A 55 -4.59 -8.68 -7.79
C LEU A 55 -5.48 -9.90 -8.03
N VAL A 56 -5.48 -10.84 -7.10
CA VAL A 56 -6.37 -11.98 -7.07
C VAL A 56 -7.38 -11.79 -5.95
N VAL A 57 -8.67 -11.96 -6.23
CA VAL A 57 -9.74 -11.91 -5.22
C VAL A 57 -10.44 -13.27 -5.10
N ASP A 58 -10.46 -13.83 -3.89
CA ASP A 58 -11.19 -15.07 -3.57
C ASP A 58 -12.62 -14.73 -3.16
N THR A 59 -13.61 -15.14 -3.95
CA THR A 59 -15.02 -14.90 -3.60
C THR A 59 -15.51 -15.82 -2.48
N GLY A 60 -14.74 -16.84 -2.10
CA GLY A 60 -15.10 -17.77 -1.01
C GLY A 60 -14.74 -17.29 0.40
N GLY A 61 -13.84 -16.31 0.55
CA GLY A 61 -13.35 -15.85 1.86
C GLY A 61 -14.22 -14.78 2.54
N ILE A 62 -15.45 -14.53 2.06
CA ILE A 62 -16.25 -13.33 2.38
C ILE A 62 -17.43 -13.58 3.33
N VAL A 63 -17.72 -14.81 3.79
CA VAL A 63 -18.96 -15.07 4.58
C VAL A 63 -18.76 -15.87 5.87
N PHE A 64 -19.48 -15.39 6.89
CA PHE A 64 -19.76 -15.97 8.20
C PHE A 64 -20.97 -16.89 8.14
N ASP A 65 -20.91 -17.98 8.91
CA ASP A 65 -21.98 -18.93 9.24
C ASP A 65 -23.41 -18.41 9.04
N ASP A 66 -24.14 -18.97 8.08
CA ASP A 66 -25.53 -19.39 8.28
C ASP A 66 -25.99 -20.36 7.17
N ASP A 67 -26.53 -21.50 7.60
CA ASP A 67 -26.84 -22.71 6.83
C ASP A 67 -28.18 -22.66 6.05
N SER A 68 -28.57 -21.52 5.46
CA SER A 68 -29.85 -21.46 4.72
C SER A 68 -29.87 -20.48 3.55
N GLU A 69 -30.13 -21.03 2.35
CA GLU A 69 -30.24 -20.39 1.02
C GLU A 69 -28.90 -19.97 0.35
N PHE A 70 -28.13 -20.98 -0.06
CA PHE A 70 -26.74 -20.91 -0.54
C PHE A 70 -26.45 -20.17 -1.87
N LEU A 71 -27.44 -19.76 -2.66
CA LEU A 71 -27.21 -19.26 -4.05
C LEU A 71 -27.22 -17.73 -4.23
N PRO A 72 -28.09 -16.94 -3.57
CA PRO A 72 -28.14 -15.48 -3.75
C PRO A 72 -26.89 -14.78 -3.24
N GLU A 73 -26.30 -15.26 -2.14
CA GLU A 73 -25.15 -14.62 -1.49
C GLU A 73 -23.85 -14.83 -2.27
N ILE A 74 -23.63 -16.07 -2.76
CA ILE A 74 -22.50 -16.40 -3.64
C ILE A 74 -22.59 -15.55 -4.91
N ARG A 75 -23.80 -15.38 -5.47
CA ARG A 75 -24.02 -14.50 -6.63
C ARG A 75 -23.69 -13.05 -6.32
N GLN A 76 -24.16 -12.50 -5.20
CA GLN A 76 -23.88 -11.10 -4.85
C GLN A 76 -22.37 -10.84 -4.67
N GLN A 77 -21.65 -11.78 -4.09
CA GLN A 77 -20.19 -11.70 -3.91
C GLN A 77 -19.44 -11.82 -5.23
N ALA A 78 -19.83 -12.79 -6.06
CA ALA A 78 -19.27 -12.95 -7.38
C ALA A 78 -19.56 -11.73 -8.26
N MET A 79 -20.75 -11.12 -8.17
CA MET A 79 -21.08 -9.86 -8.85
C MET A 79 -20.18 -8.70 -8.42
N MET A 80 -19.93 -8.54 -7.12
CA MET A 80 -19.02 -7.50 -6.62
C MET A 80 -17.59 -7.70 -7.11
N ALA A 81 -17.09 -8.93 -7.09
CA ALA A 81 -15.75 -9.26 -7.57
C ALA A 81 -15.63 -9.10 -9.10
N LEU A 82 -16.65 -9.51 -9.86
CA LEU A 82 -16.67 -9.38 -11.32
C LEU A 82 -16.78 -7.93 -11.80
N ALA A 83 -17.47 -7.06 -11.06
CA ALA A 83 -17.64 -5.66 -11.45
C ALA A 83 -16.29 -4.92 -11.59
N GLU A 84 -15.28 -5.33 -10.83
CA GLU A 84 -13.95 -4.73 -10.83
C GLU A 84 -12.89 -5.59 -11.56
N ALA A 85 -13.23 -6.83 -11.93
CA ALA A 85 -12.30 -7.78 -12.51
C ALA A 85 -12.15 -7.61 -14.04
N VAL A 86 -10.92 -7.76 -14.52
CA VAL A 86 -10.61 -7.84 -15.95
C VAL A 86 -10.82 -9.25 -16.51
N ALA A 87 -10.76 -10.26 -15.63
CA ALA A 87 -10.95 -11.66 -15.97
C ALA A 87 -11.43 -12.44 -14.75
N ALA A 88 -12.13 -13.55 -14.99
CA ALA A 88 -12.58 -14.47 -13.97
C ALA A 88 -12.01 -15.87 -14.20
N ILE A 89 -11.65 -16.56 -13.12
CA ILE A 89 -11.29 -17.98 -13.13
C ILE A 89 -12.42 -18.71 -12.43
N PHE A 90 -13.17 -19.51 -13.18
CA PHE A 90 -14.19 -20.39 -12.64
C PHE A 90 -13.57 -21.74 -12.31
N VAL A 91 -13.52 -22.06 -11.03
CA VAL A 91 -12.87 -23.25 -10.49
C VAL A 91 -13.91 -24.32 -10.22
N VAL A 92 -13.71 -25.49 -10.81
CA VAL A 92 -14.51 -26.71 -10.60
C VAL A 92 -13.64 -27.85 -10.09
N ASP A 93 -14.25 -28.90 -9.56
CA ASP A 93 -13.55 -30.06 -9.00
C ASP A 93 -13.50 -31.23 -10.00
N GLY A 94 -12.31 -31.54 -10.51
CA GLY A 94 -12.09 -32.61 -11.48
C GLY A 94 -12.29 -34.03 -10.94
N GLN A 95 -12.28 -34.23 -9.61
CA GLN A 95 -12.53 -35.53 -8.99
C GLN A 95 -14.02 -35.77 -8.75
N GLU A 96 -14.75 -34.72 -8.37
CA GLU A 96 -16.19 -34.80 -8.09
C GLU A 96 -17.04 -34.76 -9.36
N GLY A 97 -16.54 -34.12 -10.43
CA GLY A 97 -17.27 -33.96 -11.70
C GLY A 97 -18.22 -32.76 -11.70
N ILE A 98 -19.09 -32.69 -12.71
CA ILE A 98 -20.05 -31.59 -12.86
C ILE A 98 -21.19 -31.73 -11.85
N THR A 99 -21.46 -30.66 -11.10
CA THR A 99 -22.60 -30.59 -10.17
C THR A 99 -23.65 -29.57 -10.66
N ALA A 100 -24.89 -29.68 -10.17
CA ALA A 100 -25.95 -28.71 -10.47
C ALA A 100 -25.57 -27.26 -10.09
N ALA A 101 -24.78 -27.09 -9.02
CA ALA A 101 -24.27 -25.78 -8.63
C ALA A 101 -23.25 -25.24 -9.65
N ASP A 102 -22.42 -26.10 -10.25
CA ASP A 102 -21.47 -25.70 -11.28
C ASP A 102 -22.19 -25.30 -12.58
N GLU A 103 -23.27 -26.00 -12.95
CA GLU A 103 -24.14 -25.63 -14.08
C GLU A 103 -24.81 -24.27 -13.85
N GLU A 104 -25.32 -24.02 -12.65
CA GLU A 104 -25.99 -22.76 -12.31
C GLU A 104 -25.03 -21.56 -12.32
N ILE A 105 -23.83 -21.72 -11.74
CA ILE A 105 -22.78 -20.70 -11.77
C ILE A 105 -22.30 -20.48 -13.21
N GLY A 106 -22.13 -21.56 -13.98
CA GLY A 106 -21.75 -21.48 -15.39
C GLY A 106 -22.77 -20.73 -16.24
N ASN A 107 -24.05 -21.08 -16.12
CA ASN A 107 -25.15 -20.39 -16.82
C ASN A 107 -25.19 -18.90 -16.47
N TRP A 108 -24.95 -18.56 -15.21
CA TRP A 108 -24.87 -17.19 -14.74
C TRP A 108 -23.64 -16.44 -15.27
N LEU A 109 -22.46 -17.08 -15.31
CA LEU A 109 -21.23 -16.50 -15.87
C LEU A 109 -21.36 -16.18 -17.37
N ARG A 110 -22.09 -17.00 -18.14
CA ARG A 110 -22.35 -16.73 -19.57
C ARG A 110 -23.12 -15.42 -19.82
N GLN A 111 -23.85 -14.92 -18.82
CA GLN A 111 -24.59 -13.66 -18.92
C GLN A 111 -23.74 -12.43 -18.56
N GLN A 112 -22.49 -12.63 -18.14
CA GLN A 112 -21.58 -11.55 -17.72
C GLN A 112 -20.68 -11.11 -18.88
N ASN A 113 -20.27 -9.84 -18.86
CA ASN A 113 -19.41 -9.25 -19.89
C ASN A 113 -17.90 -9.40 -19.62
N VAL A 114 -17.52 -10.17 -18.59
CA VAL A 114 -16.12 -10.36 -18.18
C VAL A 114 -15.58 -11.66 -18.80
N PRO A 115 -14.40 -11.65 -19.44
CA PRO A 115 -13.74 -12.87 -19.90
C PRO A 115 -13.56 -13.87 -18.74
N TYR A 116 -13.94 -15.12 -18.95
CA TYR A 116 -13.83 -16.18 -17.94
C TYR A 116 -13.05 -17.38 -18.46
N PHE A 117 -12.35 -18.06 -17.55
CA PHE A 117 -11.54 -19.24 -17.82
C PHE A 117 -11.96 -20.39 -16.90
N LEU A 118 -12.18 -21.56 -17.47
CA LEU A 118 -12.60 -22.74 -16.73
C LEU A 118 -11.38 -23.52 -16.23
N ALA A 119 -11.17 -23.53 -14.92
CA ALA A 119 -10.08 -24.24 -14.26
C ALA A 119 -10.62 -25.49 -13.56
N VAL A 120 -10.28 -26.67 -14.10
CA VAL A 120 -10.64 -27.97 -13.50
C VAL A 120 -9.56 -28.35 -12.50
N ASN A 121 -9.82 -28.08 -11.22
CA ASN A 121 -8.85 -28.28 -10.14
C ASN A 121 -8.85 -29.73 -9.63
N LYS A 122 -7.83 -30.10 -8.84
CA LYS A 122 -7.61 -31.47 -8.33
C LYS A 122 -7.29 -32.49 -9.43
N CYS A 123 -6.66 -32.02 -10.52
CA CYS A 123 -6.07 -32.88 -11.55
C CYS A 123 -4.58 -33.11 -11.23
N GLU A 124 -4.27 -34.01 -10.28
CA GLU A 124 -2.87 -34.22 -9.85
C GLU A 124 -2.02 -34.97 -10.88
N SER A 125 -2.62 -35.83 -11.69
CA SER A 125 -1.96 -36.60 -12.76
C SER A 125 -2.16 -35.91 -14.11
N SER A 126 -1.09 -35.76 -14.90
CA SER A 126 -1.13 -35.07 -16.19
C SER A 126 -1.99 -35.82 -17.24
N GLU A 127 -1.88 -37.15 -17.31
CA GLU A 127 -2.66 -37.95 -18.27
C GLU A 127 -4.12 -38.10 -17.83
N GLN A 128 -4.37 -38.35 -16.54
CA GLN A 128 -5.72 -38.50 -16.03
C GLN A 128 -6.45 -37.16 -15.92
N GLY A 129 -5.72 -36.06 -15.69
CA GLY A 129 -6.27 -34.71 -15.59
C GLY A 129 -6.95 -34.25 -16.87
N LEU A 130 -6.40 -34.58 -18.05
CA LEU A 130 -7.03 -34.29 -19.34
C LEU A 130 -8.36 -35.05 -19.51
N ILE A 131 -8.41 -36.30 -19.06
CA ILE A 131 -9.62 -37.14 -19.11
C ILE A 131 -10.67 -36.59 -18.14
N GLN A 132 -10.27 -36.21 -16.92
CA GLN A 132 -11.15 -35.59 -15.92
C GLN A 132 -11.69 -34.24 -16.39
N ALA A 133 -10.89 -33.44 -17.09
CA ALA A 133 -11.30 -32.16 -17.63
C ALA A 133 -12.28 -32.30 -18.81
N ALA A 134 -12.22 -33.40 -19.56
CA ALA A 134 -13.02 -33.59 -20.77
C ALA A 134 -14.54 -33.54 -20.53
N GLN A 135 -15.04 -34.01 -19.38
CA GLN A 135 -16.47 -33.93 -19.06
C GLN A 135 -16.95 -32.46 -18.94
N PHE A 136 -16.07 -31.54 -18.55
CA PHE A 136 -16.44 -30.14 -18.33
C PHE A 136 -16.64 -29.33 -19.61
N TRP A 137 -16.39 -29.92 -20.79
CA TRP A 137 -16.84 -29.36 -22.06
C TRP A 137 -18.37 -29.20 -22.11
N GLU A 138 -19.12 -30.05 -21.39
CA GLU A 138 -20.58 -29.97 -21.29
C GLU A 138 -21.07 -28.65 -20.67
N LEU A 139 -20.25 -28.01 -19.84
CA LEU A 139 -20.55 -26.69 -19.29
C LEU A 139 -20.50 -25.59 -20.35
N GLY A 140 -19.95 -25.81 -21.56
CA GLY A 140 -19.97 -24.82 -22.64
C GLY A 140 -19.38 -23.46 -22.24
N LEU A 141 -18.30 -23.46 -21.44
CA LEU A 141 -17.60 -22.27 -20.95
C LEU A 141 -16.21 -22.09 -21.57
N GLY A 142 -16.01 -22.65 -22.77
CA GLY A 142 -14.70 -22.69 -23.43
C GLY A 142 -13.87 -23.92 -23.03
N GLU A 143 -12.57 -23.85 -23.31
CA GLU A 143 -11.64 -24.95 -23.05
C GLU A 143 -11.44 -25.19 -21.54
N PRO A 144 -11.71 -26.39 -21.02
CA PRO A 144 -11.47 -26.75 -19.63
C PRO A 144 -9.97 -26.97 -19.40
N LEU A 145 -9.36 -26.12 -18.56
CA LEU A 145 -7.93 -26.18 -18.26
C LEU A 145 -7.69 -27.03 -17.01
N PRO A 146 -7.04 -28.20 -17.12
CA PRO A 146 -6.74 -29.05 -15.96
C PRO A 146 -5.65 -28.40 -15.10
N VAL A 147 -5.91 -28.23 -13.81
CA VAL A 147 -4.98 -27.62 -12.86
C VAL A 147 -4.88 -28.41 -11.56
N SER A 148 -3.74 -28.27 -10.88
CA SER A 148 -3.55 -28.74 -9.51
C SER A 148 -3.11 -27.61 -8.60
N GLY A 149 -3.99 -27.14 -7.73
CA GLY A 149 -3.63 -26.16 -6.70
C GLY A 149 -2.57 -26.67 -5.72
N ILE A 150 -2.46 -27.98 -5.48
CA ILE A 150 -1.51 -28.57 -4.52
C ILE A 150 -0.13 -28.87 -5.14
N HIS A 151 -0.08 -29.28 -6.41
CA HIS A 151 1.18 -29.61 -7.08
C HIS A 151 1.66 -28.50 -8.03
N GLY A 152 0.76 -27.73 -8.64
CA GLY A 152 1.06 -26.61 -9.55
C GLY A 152 1.04 -26.96 -11.02
N SER A 153 0.72 -28.20 -11.35
CA SER A 153 0.52 -28.62 -12.72
C SER A 153 -0.60 -27.78 -13.37
N GLY A 154 -0.38 -27.32 -14.60
CA GLY A 154 -1.35 -26.55 -15.40
C GLY A 154 -1.60 -25.11 -14.95
N THR A 155 -1.11 -24.67 -13.78
CA THR A 155 -1.37 -23.30 -13.30
C THR A 155 -0.65 -22.21 -14.10
N GLY A 156 0.48 -22.54 -14.73
CA GLY A 156 1.20 -21.62 -15.61
C GLY A 156 0.42 -21.34 -16.90
N ASP A 157 -0.11 -22.39 -17.52
CA ASP A 157 -0.91 -22.28 -18.76
C ASP A 157 -2.21 -21.51 -18.51
N LEU A 158 -2.85 -21.76 -17.35
CA LEU A 158 -4.01 -20.97 -16.90
C LEU A 158 -3.68 -19.49 -16.73
N LEU A 159 -2.57 -19.16 -16.08
CA LEU A 159 -2.15 -17.76 -15.91
C LEU A 159 -1.79 -17.12 -17.25
N ASP A 160 -1.11 -17.84 -18.14
CA ASP A 160 -0.81 -17.36 -19.49
C ASP A 160 -2.08 -17.03 -20.28
N ALA A 161 -3.11 -17.88 -20.19
CA ALA A 161 -4.41 -17.63 -20.81
C ALA A 161 -5.08 -16.39 -20.21
N VAL A 162 -5.09 -16.24 -18.88
CA VAL A 162 -5.66 -15.07 -18.19
C VAL A 162 -4.94 -13.77 -18.58
N LEU A 163 -3.62 -13.79 -18.65
CA LEU A 163 -2.81 -12.63 -19.01
C LEU A 163 -3.05 -12.16 -20.45
N SER A 164 -3.49 -13.04 -21.35
CA SER A 164 -3.82 -12.66 -22.73
C SER A 164 -4.99 -11.67 -22.81
N CYS A 165 -5.85 -11.65 -21.80
CA CYS A 165 -6.95 -10.69 -21.67
C CYS A 165 -6.55 -9.38 -20.97
N PHE A 166 -5.34 -9.27 -20.46
CA PHE A 166 -4.93 -8.05 -19.77
C PHE A 166 -4.70 -6.94 -20.80
N PRO A 167 -5.19 -5.71 -20.55
CA PRO A 167 -4.85 -4.58 -21.41
C PRO A 167 -3.33 -4.39 -21.42
N PRO A 168 -2.74 -3.88 -22.51
CA PRO A 168 -1.32 -3.51 -22.53
C PRO A 168 -0.95 -2.67 -21.31
N LEU A 169 0.29 -2.80 -20.81
CA LEU A 169 0.74 -2.01 -19.65
C LEU A 169 0.51 -0.51 -19.86
N ASP A 170 0.61 -0.03 -21.10
CA ASP A 170 0.42 1.36 -21.49
C ASP A 170 -1.05 1.81 -21.48
N ASP A 171 -1.99 0.89 -21.66
CA ASP A 171 -3.44 1.14 -21.70
C ASP A 171 -4.14 0.90 -20.36
N LEU A 172 -3.42 0.40 -19.35
CA LEU A 172 -3.97 0.32 -18.00
C LEU A 172 -4.33 1.74 -17.54
N PRO A 173 -5.58 1.96 -17.09
CA PRO A 173 -5.94 3.25 -16.55
C PRO A 173 -4.95 3.58 -15.43
N ASP A 174 -4.46 4.81 -15.44
CA ASP A 174 -3.87 5.36 -14.24
C ASP A 174 -4.87 5.12 -13.11
N ALA A 175 -4.41 4.62 -11.95
CA ALA A 175 -5.30 4.55 -10.80
C ALA A 175 -5.89 5.95 -10.65
N ASP A 176 -7.24 6.06 -10.72
CA ASP A 176 -8.03 7.30 -10.73
C ASP A 176 -7.23 8.42 -10.07
N GLU A 177 -7.01 9.57 -10.72
CA GLU A 177 -6.23 10.72 -10.19
C GLU A 177 -6.39 10.83 -8.68
N THR A 178 -5.46 10.17 -7.97
CA THR A 178 -5.82 9.57 -6.68
C THR A 178 -6.16 10.66 -5.71
N GLU A 179 -7.40 10.69 -5.27
CA GLU A 179 -7.83 11.52 -4.17
C GLU A 179 -6.80 11.38 -3.04
N ILE A 180 -6.11 12.47 -2.73
CA ILE A 180 -5.03 12.46 -1.76
C ILE A 180 -5.66 12.58 -0.38
N ASN A 181 -5.51 11.55 0.44
CA ASN A 181 -5.99 11.55 1.80
C ASN A 181 -5.04 12.34 2.71
N VAL A 182 -5.50 13.46 3.25
CA VAL A 182 -4.73 14.38 4.09
C VAL A 182 -5.30 14.40 5.50
N ALA A 183 -4.48 14.11 6.51
CA ALA A 183 -4.86 14.28 7.91
C ALA A 183 -4.24 15.56 8.49
N ILE A 184 -5.06 16.43 9.11
CA ILE A 184 -4.58 17.60 9.85
C ILE A 184 -4.51 17.24 11.34
N ILE A 185 -3.29 17.04 11.86
CA ILE A 185 -3.06 16.61 13.23
C ILE A 185 -2.29 17.66 14.04
N GLY A 186 -2.32 17.54 15.36
CA GLY A 186 -1.66 18.47 16.28
C GLY A 186 -2.49 18.71 17.55
N ARG A 187 -1.87 19.28 18.58
CA ARG A 187 -2.50 19.56 19.88
C ARG A 187 -3.72 20.46 19.80
N PRO A 188 -4.60 20.50 20.81
CA PRO A 188 -5.62 21.54 20.92
C PRO A 188 -5.04 22.96 20.71
N ASN A 189 -5.81 23.86 20.12
CA ASN A 189 -5.49 25.30 19.99
C ASN A 189 -4.28 25.72 19.11
N VAL A 190 -3.55 24.78 18.50
CA VAL A 190 -2.48 25.08 17.51
C VAL A 190 -2.98 25.70 16.19
N GLY A 191 -4.31 25.82 16.02
CA GLY A 191 -4.92 26.45 14.86
C GLY A 191 -5.34 25.52 13.72
N LYS A 192 -5.53 24.22 13.99
CA LYS A 192 -6.04 23.24 12.99
C LYS A 192 -7.34 23.67 12.31
N SER A 193 -8.30 24.22 13.06
CA SER A 193 -9.58 24.68 12.51
C SER A 193 -9.42 25.89 11.60
N SER A 194 -8.55 26.83 11.99
CA SER A 194 -8.19 27.97 11.13
C SER A 194 -7.49 27.48 9.86
N LEU A 195 -6.58 26.50 9.96
CA LEU A 195 -5.88 25.93 8.82
C LEU A 195 -6.83 25.21 7.86
N LEU A 196 -7.74 24.39 8.39
CA LEU A 196 -8.77 23.73 7.60
C LEU A 196 -9.61 24.76 6.83
N ASN A 197 -10.08 25.81 7.52
CA ASN A 197 -10.86 26.87 6.87
C ASN A 197 -10.05 27.59 5.79
N ALA A 198 -8.78 27.90 6.04
CA ALA A 198 -7.90 28.54 5.08
C ALA A 198 -7.66 27.67 3.83
N LEU A 199 -7.43 26.36 4.01
CA LEU A 199 -7.28 25.41 2.90
C LEU A 199 -8.56 25.28 2.07
N THR A 200 -9.72 25.27 2.73
CA THR A 200 -11.02 25.20 2.03
C THR A 200 -11.40 26.51 1.34
N GLY A 201 -11.12 27.67 1.95
CA GLY A 201 -11.47 28.97 1.38
C GLY A 201 -10.60 29.36 0.17
N VAL A 202 -9.42 28.76 0.05
CA VAL A 202 -8.53 28.89 -1.11
C VAL A 202 -8.98 28.01 -2.29
N SER A 203 -9.69 26.91 -2.03
CA SER A 203 -10.10 25.90 -3.01
C SER A 203 -11.57 26.14 -3.41
N ARG A 204 -11.83 26.89 -4.50
CA ARG A 204 -13.19 27.28 -4.96
C ARG A 204 -14.02 26.15 -5.60
N SER A 205 -13.71 24.89 -5.32
CA SER A 205 -14.29 23.72 -5.96
C SER A 205 -15.17 22.94 -4.97
N ILE A 206 -16.17 22.26 -5.50
CA ILE A 206 -17.39 21.79 -4.84
C ILE A 206 -17.08 20.97 -3.57
N VAL A 207 -17.52 21.49 -2.42
CA VAL A 207 -17.49 20.78 -1.14
C VAL A 207 -18.74 19.90 -1.06
N SER A 208 -18.60 18.59 -1.23
CA SER A 208 -19.70 17.63 -1.01
C SER A 208 -19.51 16.88 0.31
N PRO A 209 -20.40 17.04 1.30
CA PRO A 209 -20.46 16.14 2.45
C PRO A 209 -21.19 14.86 2.04
N ILE A 210 -20.46 13.80 1.68
CA ILE A 210 -21.08 12.50 1.37
C ILE A 210 -21.52 11.84 2.68
N SER A 211 -22.83 11.84 2.95
CA SER A 211 -23.44 11.06 4.03
C SER A 211 -23.60 9.61 3.59
N GLY A 212 -22.84 8.66 4.15
CA GLY A 212 -23.04 7.25 3.78
C GLY A 212 -22.04 6.21 4.30
N THR A 213 -20.85 6.58 4.78
CA THR A 213 -19.93 5.59 5.37
C THR A 213 -20.25 5.39 6.85
N THR A 214 -20.58 4.16 7.24
CA THR A 214 -21.07 3.76 8.56
C THR A 214 -20.28 4.33 9.73
N ARG A 215 -20.99 5.12 10.55
CA ARG A 215 -20.69 5.57 11.94
C ARG A 215 -19.26 6.11 12.18
N ASP A 216 -19.16 7.44 12.21
CA ASP A 216 -18.05 8.26 12.75
C ASP A 216 -16.85 8.57 11.84
N ALA A 217 -17.06 9.42 10.82
CA ALA A 217 -16.20 10.57 10.46
C ALA A 217 -16.82 11.34 9.28
N ILE A 218 -16.94 12.67 9.38
CA ILE A 218 -17.27 13.54 8.23
C ILE A 218 -15.93 13.94 7.61
N ASP A 219 -15.55 13.25 6.52
CA ASP A 219 -14.38 13.60 5.71
C ASP A 219 -14.79 14.71 4.71
N LEU A 220 -13.87 15.61 4.37
CA LEU A 220 -14.15 16.76 3.49
C LEU A 220 -13.37 16.63 2.20
N GLN A 221 -14.04 16.66 1.06
CA GLN A 221 -13.39 16.68 -0.24
C GLN A 221 -13.16 18.13 -0.71
N ILE A 222 -11.97 18.40 -1.22
CA ILE A 222 -11.57 19.66 -1.85
C ILE A 222 -10.82 19.35 -3.14
N GLU A 223 -10.88 20.23 -4.13
CA GLU A 223 -10.10 20.08 -5.36
C GLU A 223 -9.22 21.31 -5.55
N HIS A 224 -7.92 21.11 -5.79
CA HIS A 224 -6.95 22.18 -5.99
C HIS A 224 -6.13 21.89 -7.24
N GLN A 225 -6.19 22.80 -8.22
CA GLN A 225 -5.47 22.67 -9.51
C GLN A 225 -5.74 21.33 -10.23
N GLY A 226 -6.99 20.87 -10.24
CA GLY A 226 -7.39 19.60 -10.85
C GLY A 226 -7.15 18.36 -9.99
N GLN A 227 -6.37 18.45 -8.90
CA GLN A 227 -6.14 17.34 -7.99
C GLN A 227 -7.20 17.30 -6.88
N SER A 228 -7.82 16.14 -6.66
CA SER A 228 -8.74 15.91 -5.55
C SER A 228 -8.00 15.57 -4.26
N TYR A 229 -8.45 16.13 -3.13
CA TYR A 229 -7.93 15.88 -1.79
C TYR A 229 -9.07 15.59 -0.82
N ARG A 230 -8.91 14.57 0.01
CA ARG A 230 -9.81 14.24 1.11
C ARG A 230 -9.18 14.59 2.44
N LEU A 231 -9.72 15.59 3.13
CA LEU A 231 -9.34 15.91 4.49
C LEU A 231 -10.02 14.91 5.43
N ILE A 232 -9.24 14.05 6.09
CA ILE A 232 -9.74 13.01 6.98
C ILE A 232 -10.01 13.58 8.38
N ASP A 233 -11.11 13.14 8.99
CA ASP A 233 -11.45 13.37 10.40
C ASP A 233 -11.64 14.85 10.78
N THR A 234 -12.31 15.60 9.90
CA THR A 234 -12.59 17.04 10.08
C THR A 234 -13.64 17.31 11.17
N ALA A 235 -14.42 16.30 11.58
CA ALA A 235 -15.46 16.42 12.59
C ALA A 235 -14.90 16.84 13.97
N GLY A 236 -13.70 16.36 14.34
CA GLY A 236 -13.02 16.78 15.57
C GLY A 236 -12.51 18.22 15.54
N ILE A 237 -12.30 18.77 14.34
CA ILE A 237 -11.83 20.14 14.10
C ILE A 237 -13.01 21.13 14.13
N ARG A 238 -14.19 20.73 13.61
CA ARG A 238 -15.41 21.57 13.57
C ARG A 238 -16.23 21.58 14.87
N LYS A 239 -16.29 20.46 15.62
CA LYS A 239 -17.08 20.36 16.87
C LYS A 239 -16.50 21.15 18.06
N LYS A 240 -15.24 21.58 18.01
CA LYS A 240 -14.54 22.23 19.15
C LYS A 240 -14.96 23.68 19.45
N LYS A 241 -15.93 24.27 18.75
CA LYS A 241 -16.40 25.63 19.07
C LYS A 241 -17.15 25.70 20.43
N ASN A 242 -17.69 24.59 20.96
CA ASN A 242 -18.69 24.61 22.04
C ASN A 242 -18.54 23.57 23.20
N ILE A 243 -17.37 22.98 23.51
CA ILE A 243 -17.30 21.97 24.60
C ILE A 243 -16.11 22.21 25.55
N SER A 244 -16.40 22.29 26.85
CA SER A 244 -15.46 22.40 27.96
C SER A 244 -14.89 21.05 28.39
N TYR A 245 -13.62 21.10 28.84
CA TYR A 245 -12.87 20.18 29.70
C TYR A 245 -13.25 18.68 29.74
N GLY A 246 -12.30 17.82 29.33
CA GLY A 246 -12.39 16.35 29.43
C GLY A 246 -12.01 15.56 28.15
N ALA A 247 -11.72 16.26 27.05
CA ALA A 247 -11.65 15.70 25.69
C ALA A 247 -10.22 15.35 25.17
N GLU A 248 -9.19 15.38 26.01
CA GLU A 248 -7.80 15.24 25.53
C GLU A 248 -7.43 13.82 25.10
N PHE A 249 -7.82 12.79 25.87
CA PHE A 249 -7.53 11.38 25.55
C PHE A 249 -8.22 10.93 24.25
N PHE A 250 -9.49 11.33 24.06
CA PHE A 250 -10.24 11.09 22.82
C PHE A 250 -9.65 11.82 21.61
N SER A 251 -8.92 12.93 21.81
CA SER A 251 -8.30 13.69 20.73
C SER A 251 -7.05 13.01 20.16
N ILE A 252 -6.33 12.19 20.94
CA ILE A 252 -5.11 11.50 20.50
C ILE A 252 -5.45 10.23 19.72
N ASN A 253 -6.34 9.37 20.23
CA ASN A 253 -6.76 8.15 19.53
C ASN A 253 -7.40 8.47 18.17
N ARG A 254 -8.14 9.58 18.11
CA ARG A 254 -8.68 10.13 16.87
C ARG A 254 -7.57 10.51 15.88
N ALA A 255 -6.55 11.25 16.34
CA ALA A 255 -5.40 11.59 15.51
C ALA A 255 -4.67 10.33 14.99
N PHE A 256 -4.55 9.28 15.81
CA PHE A 256 -3.96 8.01 15.37
C PHE A 256 -4.79 7.29 14.30
N LYS A 257 -6.13 7.30 14.42
CA LYS A 257 -7.03 6.77 13.37
C LYS A 257 -6.88 7.57 12.06
N ALA A 258 -6.77 8.89 12.16
CA ALA A 258 -6.55 9.76 11.01
C ALA A 258 -5.19 9.49 10.33
N ILE A 259 -4.10 9.34 11.10
CA ILE A 259 -2.76 8.99 10.59
C ILE A 259 -2.80 7.68 9.80
N ARG A 260 -3.44 6.63 10.33
CA ARG A 260 -3.51 5.33 9.63
C ARG A 260 -4.20 5.41 8.26
N ARG A 261 -5.24 6.24 8.16
CA ARG A 261 -6.07 6.37 6.96
C ARG A 261 -5.52 7.37 5.93
N CYS A 262 -4.61 8.26 6.31
CA CYS A 262 -4.08 9.27 5.39
C CYS A 262 -2.92 8.75 4.53
N ASP A 263 -2.72 9.40 3.38
CA ASP A 263 -1.50 9.30 2.58
C ASP A 263 -0.43 10.23 3.16
N VAL A 264 -0.83 11.44 3.56
CA VAL A 264 0.03 12.47 4.15
C VAL A 264 -0.56 13.06 5.42
N SER A 265 0.31 13.25 6.42
CA SER A 265 -0.06 13.88 7.69
C SER A 265 0.54 15.29 7.79
N LEU A 266 -0.32 16.28 8.04
CA LEU A 266 0.07 17.65 8.35
C LEU A 266 0.16 17.79 9.87
N LEU A 267 1.38 17.77 10.41
CA LEU A 267 1.63 17.99 11.84
C LEU A 267 1.67 19.49 12.12
N VAL A 268 0.59 20.02 12.68
CA VAL A 268 0.46 21.45 13.00
C VAL A 268 1.03 21.73 14.40
N ILE A 269 2.04 22.60 14.44
CA ILE A 269 2.72 23.08 15.64
C ILE A 269 2.42 24.58 15.80
N ASP A 270 2.23 25.02 17.04
CA ASP A 270 2.08 26.44 17.35
C ASP A 270 3.46 27.12 17.42
N ALA A 271 3.66 28.18 16.65
CA ALA A 271 4.89 28.95 16.65
C ALA A 271 5.25 29.51 18.04
N LEU A 272 4.24 29.90 18.84
CA LEU A 272 4.43 30.54 20.15
C LEU A 272 4.83 29.54 21.23
N ASP A 273 4.14 28.39 21.29
CA ASP A 273 4.38 27.37 22.32
C ASP A 273 5.56 26.45 21.98
N SER A 274 6.08 26.51 20.75
CA SER A 274 7.07 25.56 20.24
C SER A 274 6.57 24.10 20.31
N ILE A 275 7.48 23.17 20.07
CA ILE A 275 7.18 21.75 20.07
C ILE A 275 7.16 21.19 21.49
N THR A 276 6.06 20.52 21.82
CA THR A 276 5.82 19.93 23.14
C THR A 276 5.86 18.39 23.09
N ASP A 277 5.78 17.74 24.25
CA ASP A 277 5.79 16.27 24.35
C ASP A 277 4.61 15.61 23.62
N GLN A 278 3.45 16.27 23.56
CA GLN A 278 2.30 15.72 22.85
C GLN A 278 2.48 15.85 21.32
N ASP A 279 3.14 16.90 20.83
CA ASP A 279 3.53 16.99 19.41
C ASP A 279 4.55 15.89 19.05
N MET A 280 5.51 15.63 19.95
CA MET A 280 6.49 14.55 19.82
C MET A 280 5.85 13.17 19.76
N LYS A 281 4.83 12.89 20.59
CA LYS A 281 4.06 11.64 20.53
C LYS A 281 3.34 11.47 19.19
N LEU A 282 2.74 12.53 18.67
CA LEU A 282 2.08 12.49 17.35
C LEU A 282 3.10 12.27 16.24
N ALA A 283 4.22 13.00 16.26
CA ALA A 283 5.33 12.84 15.31
C ALA A 283 5.89 11.40 15.32
N GLY A 284 6.16 10.84 16.50
CA GLY A 284 6.61 9.46 16.63
C GLY A 284 5.62 8.47 16.02
N ARG A 285 4.31 8.70 16.20
CA ARG A 285 3.30 7.83 15.60
C ARG A 285 3.27 7.88 14.07
N ILE A 286 3.49 9.06 13.47
CA ILE A 286 3.58 9.21 12.02
C ILE A 286 4.73 8.37 11.45
N GLU A 287 5.90 8.42 12.09
CA GLU A 287 7.09 7.65 11.71
C GLU A 287 6.86 6.13 11.85
N GLU A 288 6.27 5.69 12.97
CA GLU A 288 5.92 4.29 13.23
C GLU A 288 4.98 3.72 12.16
N GLU A 289 3.92 4.47 11.81
CA GLU A 289 2.98 4.08 10.75
C GLU A 289 3.61 4.22 9.35
N GLY A 290 4.75 4.91 9.25
CA GLY A 290 5.47 5.08 7.99
C GLY A 290 4.73 5.96 7.00
N LYS A 291 4.01 6.99 7.48
CA LYS A 291 3.24 7.89 6.62
C LYS A 291 4.08 9.06 6.12
N ALA A 292 3.75 9.58 4.94
CA ALA A 292 4.29 10.85 4.49
C ALA A 292 3.88 11.98 5.44
N ALA A 293 4.71 13.00 5.59
CA ALA A 293 4.46 14.04 6.57
C ALA A 293 5.07 15.40 6.23
N ILE A 294 4.38 16.43 6.67
CA ILE A 294 4.80 17.83 6.56
C ILE A 294 4.55 18.48 7.92
N ILE A 295 5.55 19.19 8.44
CA ILE A 295 5.46 19.94 9.68
C ILE A 295 5.01 21.36 9.34
N ILE A 296 3.87 21.77 9.90
CA ILE A 296 3.28 23.08 9.69
C ILE A 296 3.44 23.91 10.96
N VAL A 297 4.34 24.90 10.94
CA VAL A 297 4.51 25.87 12.01
C VAL A 297 3.51 27.01 11.78
N ASN A 298 2.40 26.97 12.49
CA ASN A 298 1.28 27.89 12.35
C ASN A 298 1.36 29.06 13.35
N LYS A 299 0.56 30.11 13.12
CA LYS A 299 0.60 31.39 13.87
C LYS A 299 1.94 32.09 13.75
N TRP A 300 2.64 31.86 12.64
CA TRP A 300 3.95 32.46 12.43
C TRP A 300 3.85 33.98 12.55
N ASP A 301 2.78 34.60 12.06
CA ASP A 301 2.49 36.05 12.14
C ASP A 301 2.54 36.64 13.55
N ALA A 302 2.29 35.86 14.61
CA ALA A 302 2.26 36.34 15.99
C ALA A 302 3.64 36.50 16.64
N LEU A 303 4.71 35.99 16.01
CA LEU A 303 6.07 36.15 16.51
C LEU A 303 6.68 37.47 16.03
N GLU A 304 7.35 38.18 16.93
CA GLU A 304 8.34 39.20 16.55
C GLU A 304 9.53 38.52 15.90
N LYS A 305 9.98 39.03 14.74
CA LYS A 305 10.95 38.34 13.90
C LYS A 305 12.04 39.27 13.42
N ASP A 306 13.23 38.68 13.32
CA ASP A 306 14.34 39.19 12.53
C ASP A 306 14.63 38.25 11.34
N SER A 307 15.66 38.58 10.55
CA SER A 307 16.09 37.76 9.41
C SER A 307 16.63 36.37 9.79
N THR A 308 16.94 36.13 11.07
CA THR A 308 17.54 34.87 11.57
C THR A 308 16.53 33.95 12.27
N THR A 309 15.35 34.46 12.59
CA THR A 309 14.36 33.79 13.45
C THR A 309 13.87 32.48 12.82
N ILE A 310 13.65 32.47 11.49
CA ILE A 310 13.25 31.25 10.75
C ILE A 310 14.30 30.14 10.92
N TYR A 311 15.58 30.44 10.67
CA TYR A 311 16.66 29.44 10.74
C TYR A 311 16.89 28.91 12.17
N LYS A 312 16.79 29.79 13.17
CA LYS A 312 16.90 29.41 14.59
C LYS A 312 15.77 28.45 14.98
N TYR A 313 14.55 28.76 14.56
CA TYR A 313 13.37 27.94 14.86
C TYR A 313 13.42 26.59 14.14
N GLU A 314 13.79 26.59 12.86
CA GLU A 314 13.96 25.38 12.08
C GLU A 314 15.00 24.45 12.70
N LYS A 315 16.17 24.99 13.09
CA LYS A 315 17.21 24.22 13.76
C LYS A 315 16.71 23.60 15.07
N MET A 316 16.04 24.38 15.91
CA MET A 316 15.45 23.89 17.16
C MET A 316 14.44 22.74 16.92
N LEU A 317 13.59 22.87 15.90
CA LEU A 317 12.65 21.81 15.52
C LEU A 317 13.37 20.56 15.03
N ARG A 318 14.39 20.72 14.17
CA ARG A 318 15.19 19.59 13.65
C ARG A 318 15.92 18.85 14.76
N ASP A 319 16.41 19.55 15.77
CA ASP A 319 17.08 18.94 16.93
C ASP A 319 16.10 18.10 17.77
N ARG A 320 14.85 18.56 17.94
CA ARG A 320 13.83 17.82 18.69
C ARG A 320 13.19 16.69 17.89
N VAL A 321 12.80 16.93 16.64
CA VAL A 321 12.15 15.94 15.74
C VAL A 321 13.15 15.32 14.77
N TYR A 322 14.34 14.97 15.26
CA TYR A 322 15.45 14.49 14.44
C TYR A 322 15.11 13.24 13.62
N PHE A 323 14.16 12.42 14.08
CA PHE A 323 13.72 11.21 13.36
C PHE A 323 12.87 11.53 12.12
N MET A 324 12.24 12.71 12.07
CA MET A 324 11.51 13.22 10.89
C MET A 324 12.33 14.25 10.10
N TYR A 325 13.65 14.14 10.09
CA TYR A 325 14.53 15.04 9.34
C TYR A 325 14.19 15.12 7.84
N TRP A 326 13.52 14.10 7.31
CA TRP A 326 13.05 13.98 5.94
C TRP A 326 11.78 14.78 5.62
N SER A 327 11.05 15.22 6.65
CA SER A 327 9.82 16.01 6.50
C SER A 327 10.14 17.47 6.18
N GLU A 328 9.29 18.09 5.36
CA GLU A 328 9.39 19.52 5.07
C GLU A 328 8.77 20.34 6.22
N ILE A 329 9.38 21.49 6.55
CA ILE A 329 8.89 22.41 7.58
C ILE A 329 8.38 23.68 6.89
N LEU A 330 7.08 23.97 7.01
CA LEU A 330 6.44 25.15 6.45
C LEU A 330 6.02 26.11 7.55
N PHE A 331 6.39 27.38 7.41
CA PHE A 331 5.97 28.46 8.30
C PHE A 331 4.77 29.20 7.69
N VAL A 332 3.62 29.15 8.35
CA VAL A 332 2.35 29.65 7.82
C VAL A 332 1.59 30.51 8.82
N SER A 333 0.68 31.33 8.31
CA SER A 333 -0.38 31.96 9.10
C SER A 333 -1.73 31.54 8.54
N ALA A 334 -2.40 30.61 9.23
CA ALA A 334 -3.75 30.22 8.86
C ALA A 334 -4.76 31.36 9.03
N LEU A 335 -4.50 32.32 9.92
CA LEU A 335 -5.37 33.48 10.16
C LEU A 335 -5.32 34.45 8.98
N ASN A 336 -4.11 34.78 8.50
CA ASN A 336 -3.90 35.75 7.43
C ASN A 336 -3.83 35.10 6.03
N GLY A 337 -3.89 33.76 5.95
CA GLY A 337 -3.72 33.00 4.71
C GLY A 337 -2.28 32.96 4.18
N GLN A 338 -1.31 33.50 4.93
CA GLN A 338 0.08 33.60 4.48
C GLN A 338 0.70 32.22 4.29
N ARG A 339 1.22 31.96 3.08
CA ARG A 339 1.88 30.70 2.68
C ARG A 339 1.01 29.43 2.84
N VAL A 340 -0.31 29.56 2.95
CA VAL A 340 -1.20 28.38 3.03
C VAL A 340 -1.24 27.62 1.70
N LYS A 341 -1.11 28.32 0.57
CA LYS A 341 -1.12 27.71 -0.78
C LYS A 341 0.03 26.72 -1.00
N THR A 342 1.22 27.02 -0.47
CA THR A 342 2.41 26.16 -0.66
C THR A 342 2.27 24.81 0.01
N ILE A 343 1.30 24.64 0.92
CA ILE A 343 1.00 23.35 1.55
C ILE A 343 0.55 22.32 0.50
N PHE A 344 -0.21 22.73 -0.53
CA PHE A 344 -0.64 21.80 -1.58
C PHE A 344 0.53 21.28 -2.41
N ASP A 345 1.49 22.14 -2.75
CA ASP A 345 2.70 21.77 -3.50
C ASP A 345 3.56 20.78 -2.71
N SER A 346 3.75 21.03 -1.41
CA SER A 346 4.47 20.12 -0.51
C SER A 346 3.73 18.80 -0.33
N ILE A 347 2.39 18.80 -0.26
CA ILE A 347 1.58 17.57 -0.21
C ILE A 347 1.81 16.73 -1.46
N GLN A 348 1.71 17.33 -2.64
CA GLN A 348 1.90 16.61 -3.90
C GLN A 348 3.29 16.01 -3.99
N THR A 349 4.32 16.79 -3.62
CA THR A 349 5.71 16.33 -3.59
C THR A 349 5.88 15.15 -2.63
N ALA A 350 5.39 15.28 -1.39
CA ALA A 350 5.50 14.23 -0.38
C ALA A 350 4.79 12.94 -0.82
N VAL A 351 3.58 13.03 -1.37
CA VAL A 351 2.80 11.86 -1.83
C VAL A 351 3.43 11.21 -3.07
N LYS A 352 3.93 12.02 -4.01
CA LYS A 352 4.65 11.52 -5.19
C LYS A 352 5.87 10.69 -4.77
N GLU A 353 6.70 11.23 -3.89
CA GLU A 353 7.88 10.55 -3.39
C GLU A 353 7.51 9.34 -2.50
N HIS A 354 6.45 9.46 -1.70
CA HIS A 354 5.91 8.37 -0.89
C HIS A 354 5.34 7.23 -1.72
N ARG A 355 4.91 7.45 -2.96
CA ARG A 355 4.40 6.39 -3.85
C ARG A 355 5.42 5.92 -4.87
N ARG A 356 6.59 6.53 -4.91
CA ARG A 356 7.59 6.28 -5.94
C ARG A 356 8.11 4.85 -5.87
N ARG A 357 8.16 4.19 -7.03
CA ARG A 357 8.89 2.94 -7.26
C ARG A 357 10.18 3.26 -7.99
N VAL A 358 11.29 2.71 -7.51
CA VAL A 358 12.62 2.82 -8.11
C VAL A 358 13.04 1.43 -8.55
N SER A 359 13.58 1.33 -9.76
CA SER A 359 14.00 0.04 -10.31
C SER A 359 15.18 -0.54 -9.52
N THR A 360 15.28 -1.87 -9.51
CA THR A 360 16.40 -2.57 -8.89
C THR A 360 17.74 -2.13 -9.47
N ALA A 361 17.81 -1.82 -10.77
CA ALA A 361 19.04 -1.33 -11.41
C ALA A 361 19.53 -0.01 -10.77
N VAL A 362 18.66 0.99 -10.69
CA VAL A 362 18.98 2.31 -10.11
C VAL A 362 19.35 2.18 -8.62
N ILE A 363 18.65 1.34 -7.86
CA ILE A 363 19.00 1.09 -6.45
C ILE A 363 20.41 0.53 -6.31
N ASN A 364 20.82 -0.39 -7.20
CA ASN A 364 22.13 -1.00 -7.13
C ASN A 364 23.26 -0.08 -7.62
N GLU A 365 22.96 0.85 -8.52
CA GLU A 365 23.88 1.93 -8.92
C GLU A 365 24.22 2.82 -7.72
N VAL A 366 23.20 3.30 -6.99
CA VAL A 366 23.38 4.09 -5.75
C VAL A 366 24.23 3.34 -4.71
N ILE A 367 23.97 2.04 -4.54
CA ILE A 367 24.72 1.20 -3.60
C ILE A 367 26.20 1.10 -4.01
N GLN A 368 26.47 0.91 -5.32
CA GLN A 368 27.83 0.78 -5.83
C GLN A 368 28.63 2.08 -5.62
N GLU A 369 28.04 3.23 -5.95
CA GLU A 369 28.66 4.53 -5.72
C GLU A 369 28.91 4.79 -4.23
N ALA A 370 27.92 4.52 -3.37
CA ALA A 370 28.05 4.70 -1.93
C ALA A 370 29.16 3.82 -1.34
N VAL A 371 29.26 2.54 -1.74
CA VAL A 371 30.30 1.63 -1.26
C VAL A 371 31.69 2.03 -1.77
N ALA A 372 31.78 2.55 -2.99
CA ALA A 372 33.03 3.04 -3.56
C ALA A 372 33.54 4.28 -2.81
N TRP A 373 32.65 5.19 -2.42
CA TRP A 373 32.99 6.39 -1.67
C TRP A 373 33.36 6.09 -0.21
N TYR A 374 32.56 5.26 0.47
CA TYR A 374 32.82 4.86 1.85
C TYR A 374 32.53 3.38 2.05
N SER A 375 33.60 2.61 2.22
CA SER A 375 33.50 1.15 2.33
C SER A 375 32.87 0.70 3.66
N PRO A 376 32.15 -0.45 3.66
CA PRO A 376 31.61 -1.03 4.89
C PRO A 376 32.69 -1.28 5.94
N PRO A 377 32.36 -1.14 7.24
CA PRO A 377 33.32 -1.31 8.32
C PRO A 377 33.88 -2.73 8.37
N THR A 378 35.14 -2.83 8.79
CA THR A 378 35.85 -4.09 9.00
C THR A 378 35.79 -4.47 10.48
N SER A 379 35.40 -5.71 10.79
CA SER A 379 35.41 -6.17 12.17
C SER A 379 36.83 -6.33 12.72
N ARG A 380 36.99 -6.39 14.05
CA ARG A 380 38.27 -6.69 14.73
C ARG A 380 38.95 -7.98 14.23
N GLN A 381 38.19 -8.91 13.65
CA GLN A 381 38.70 -10.16 13.08
C GLN A 381 39.03 -10.05 11.57
N GLY A 382 39.14 -8.83 11.01
CA GLY A 382 39.47 -8.60 9.60
C GLY A 382 38.33 -8.89 8.62
N LYS A 383 37.11 -9.17 9.10
CA LYS A 383 35.98 -9.54 8.25
C LYS A 383 35.12 -8.32 7.93
N GLN A 384 35.08 -7.93 6.65
CA GLN A 384 34.34 -6.76 6.18
C GLN A 384 32.84 -7.06 5.94
N GLY A 385 31.98 -6.05 6.12
CA GLY A 385 30.61 -6.08 5.60
C GLY A 385 30.60 -6.10 4.07
N ARG A 386 29.66 -6.83 3.46
CA ARG A 386 29.45 -6.83 2.00
C ARG A 386 27.97 -6.68 1.70
N ILE A 387 27.64 -5.68 0.88
CA ILE A 387 26.31 -5.50 0.30
C ILE A 387 26.33 -6.15 -1.09
N TYR A 388 25.45 -7.12 -1.32
CA TYR A 388 25.40 -7.86 -2.58
C TYR A 388 24.52 -7.16 -3.60
N TYR A 389 23.30 -6.82 -3.19
CA TYR A 389 22.34 -6.08 -3.98
C TYR A 389 21.23 -5.52 -3.09
N GLY A 390 20.49 -4.55 -3.62
CA GLY A 390 19.28 -4.01 -2.99
C GLY A 390 18.08 -4.05 -3.93
N THR A 391 16.87 -4.13 -3.38
CA THR A 391 15.62 -3.97 -4.14
C THR A 391 14.54 -3.30 -3.29
N GLN A 392 13.63 -2.55 -3.91
CA GLN A 392 12.51 -1.92 -3.22
C GLN A 392 11.35 -2.89 -3.08
N VAL A 393 11.03 -3.29 -1.85
CA VAL A 393 9.98 -4.27 -1.53
C VAL A 393 8.62 -3.61 -1.25
N SER A 394 8.60 -2.35 -0.82
CA SER A 394 7.36 -1.58 -0.62
C SER A 394 7.55 -0.12 -1.04
N SER A 395 6.45 0.53 -1.47
CA SER A 395 6.45 1.95 -1.79
C SER A 395 5.91 2.82 -0.69
N GLN A 396 4.96 2.38 0.14
CA GLN A 396 4.27 3.25 1.09
C GLN A 396 4.45 2.71 2.52
N PRO A 397 5.54 3.06 3.23
CA PRO A 397 6.66 3.91 2.78
C PRO A 397 7.69 3.18 1.91
N PRO A 398 8.57 3.93 1.20
CA PRO A 398 9.64 3.35 0.42
C PRO A 398 10.50 2.47 1.30
N THR A 399 10.51 1.17 1.00
CA THR A 399 11.19 0.16 1.80
C THR A 399 12.17 -0.58 0.91
N ILE A 400 13.46 -0.40 1.15
CA ILE A 400 14.55 -1.02 0.40
C ILE A 400 15.13 -2.16 1.24
N ALA A 401 15.09 -3.38 0.69
CA ALA A 401 15.76 -4.53 1.27
C ALA A 401 17.17 -4.64 0.68
N LEU A 402 18.18 -4.50 1.54
CA LEU A 402 19.60 -4.67 1.25
C LEU A 402 20.03 -6.08 1.66
N PHE A 403 20.48 -6.88 0.69
CA PHE A 403 21.00 -8.21 0.92
C PHE A 403 22.48 -8.14 1.20
N VAL A 404 22.86 -8.56 2.40
CA VAL A 404 24.22 -8.44 2.92
C VAL A 404 24.74 -9.77 3.43
N ASN A 405 26.04 -9.86 3.67
CA ASN A 405 26.63 -11.06 4.28
C ASN A 405 26.16 -11.26 5.73
N ASP A 406 26.28 -10.23 6.57
CA ASP A 406 25.84 -10.27 7.96
C ASP A 406 25.36 -8.87 8.39
N PRO A 407 24.06 -8.70 8.70
CA PRO A 407 23.49 -7.41 9.11
C PRO A 407 24.17 -6.80 10.33
N LYS A 408 24.74 -7.62 11.23
CA LYS A 408 25.40 -7.14 12.46
C LYS A 408 26.70 -6.39 12.19
N ARG A 409 27.26 -6.51 10.99
CA ARG A 409 28.50 -5.84 10.60
C ARG A 409 28.29 -4.38 10.22
N PHE A 410 27.07 -3.99 9.90
CA PHE A 410 26.74 -2.62 9.51
C PHE A 410 26.24 -1.88 10.75
N ASN A 411 27.12 -1.10 11.38
CA ASN A 411 26.79 -0.27 12.54
C ASN A 411 25.81 0.86 12.16
N ASP A 412 25.19 1.49 13.15
CA ASP A 412 24.20 2.52 12.92
C ASP A 412 24.74 3.73 12.15
N THR A 413 26.02 4.06 12.33
CA THR A 413 26.69 5.13 11.57
C THR A 413 26.70 4.82 10.07
N TYR A 414 27.09 3.60 9.69
CA TYR A 414 27.12 3.18 8.29
C TYR A 414 25.70 3.03 7.72
N ARG A 415 24.74 2.55 8.53
CA ARG A 415 23.34 2.48 8.13
C ARG A 415 22.77 3.87 7.82
N ARG A 416 23.04 4.87 8.66
CA ARG A 416 22.68 6.27 8.43
C ARG A 416 23.39 6.86 7.21
N TYR A 417 24.65 6.49 6.99
CA TYR A 417 25.38 6.88 5.78
C TYR A 417 24.66 6.39 4.52
N ILE A 418 24.31 5.10 4.43
CA ILE A 418 23.61 4.54 3.28
C ILE A 418 22.20 5.15 3.10
N ASP A 419 21.46 5.34 4.20
CA ASP A 419 20.18 6.05 4.19
C ASP A 419 20.31 7.47 3.59
N ARG A 420 21.33 8.22 4.02
CA ARG A 420 21.65 9.54 3.45
C ARG A 420 22.01 9.47 1.96
N GLN A 421 22.81 8.49 1.53
CA GLN A 421 23.15 8.33 0.11
C GLN A 421 21.92 8.07 -0.76
N PHE A 422 21.00 7.21 -0.31
CA PHE A 422 19.74 7.03 -1.01
C PHE A 422 18.93 8.33 -1.11
N ARG A 423 18.91 9.15 -0.07
CA ARG A 423 18.19 10.43 -0.09
C ARG A 423 18.84 11.48 -0.99
N GLU A 424 20.17 11.59 -0.94
CA GLU A 424 20.90 12.55 -1.77
C GLU A 424 20.79 12.22 -3.26
N GLN A 425 20.82 10.93 -3.62
CA GLN A 425 20.78 10.51 -5.03
C GLN A 425 19.36 10.31 -5.58
N LEU A 426 18.43 9.77 -4.77
CA LEU A 426 17.08 9.43 -5.22
C LEU A 426 16.00 10.42 -4.77
N GLY A 427 16.22 11.19 -3.72
CA GLY A 427 15.21 12.11 -3.15
C GLY A 427 14.51 11.53 -1.94
N PHE A 428 13.19 11.30 -2.02
CA PHE A 428 12.33 10.92 -0.87
C PHE A 428 12.00 12.06 0.11
N GLN A 429 11.85 13.29 -0.39
CA GLN A 429 11.37 14.42 0.42
C GLN A 429 9.94 14.16 0.90
N GLY A 430 9.68 14.41 2.18
CA GLY A 430 8.34 14.27 2.77
C GLY A 430 7.91 12.84 3.08
N THR A 431 8.77 11.83 2.88
CA THR A 431 8.48 10.43 3.25
C THR A 431 9.60 9.79 4.08
N PRO A 432 9.26 8.92 5.05
CA PRO A 432 10.26 8.07 5.69
C PRO A 432 10.80 7.04 4.69
N LEU A 433 12.06 6.65 4.85
CA LEU A 433 12.73 5.61 4.06
C LEU A 433 13.08 4.46 5.01
N ARG A 434 12.64 3.24 4.68
CA ARG A 434 12.91 2.05 5.50
C ARG A 434 13.98 1.19 4.84
N LEU A 435 15.13 1.04 5.50
CA LEU A 435 16.19 0.13 5.06
C LEU A 435 16.15 -1.18 5.86
N ILE A 436 15.87 -2.29 5.18
CA ILE A 436 15.87 -3.63 5.78
C ILE A 436 17.18 -4.33 5.39
N TRP A 437 17.97 -4.74 6.39
CA TRP A 437 19.25 -5.41 6.18
C TRP A 437 19.06 -6.93 6.36
N ARG A 438 19.08 -7.69 5.26
CA ARG A 438 18.88 -9.15 5.28
C ARG A 438 20.19 -9.91 5.06
N GLY A 439 20.50 -10.84 5.97
CA GLY A 439 21.63 -11.75 5.80
C GLY A 439 21.29 -12.83 4.76
N LYS A 440 22.13 -12.99 3.74
CA LYS A 440 21.95 -14.06 2.74
C LYS A 440 22.38 -15.41 3.34
N ARG A 441 21.61 -16.49 3.14
CA ARG A 441 22.03 -17.85 3.53
C ARG A 441 23.11 -18.34 2.53
N PRO A 442 24.14 -19.09 2.98
CA PRO A 442 25.27 -19.47 2.12
C PRO A 442 24.89 -20.18 0.81
N ARG A 443 23.77 -20.92 0.76
CA ARG A 443 23.32 -21.67 -0.43
C ARG A 443 22.88 -20.80 -1.62
N GLU A 444 22.38 -19.58 -1.39
CA GLU A 444 21.88 -18.70 -2.47
C GLU A 444 23.00 -17.91 -3.18
N VAL A 445 24.26 -18.05 -2.73
CA VAL A 445 25.41 -17.36 -3.33
C VAL A 445 25.90 -18.11 -4.57
N GLU A 446 25.78 -19.45 -4.59
CA GLU A 446 26.22 -20.29 -5.70
C GLU A 446 25.29 -20.20 -6.92
N GLU A 447 23.97 -20.24 -6.72
CA GLU A 447 23.00 -20.14 -7.84
C GLU A 447 23.09 -18.79 -8.58
N SER A 448 23.33 -17.69 -7.86
CA SER A 448 23.48 -16.36 -8.49
C SER A 448 24.77 -16.21 -9.30
N LYS A 449 25.82 -16.97 -8.95
CA LYS A 449 27.07 -17.01 -9.74
C LYS A 449 26.93 -17.91 -10.96
N LEU A 450 26.21 -19.03 -10.85
CA LEU A 450 25.91 -19.89 -12.01
C LEU A 450 25.12 -19.13 -13.07
N ASN A 451 24.05 -18.41 -12.69
CA ASN A 451 23.22 -17.67 -13.66
C ASN A 451 23.97 -16.53 -14.39
N ARG A 452 25.09 -16.04 -13.83
CA ARG A 452 25.94 -15.04 -14.49
C ARG A 452 26.99 -15.66 -15.41
N ALA A 453 27.37 -16.92 -15.18
CA ALA A 453 28.34 -17.65 -16.01
C ALA A 453 27.70 -18.33 -17.22
N THR A 454 26.38 -18.59 -17.21
CA THR A 454 25.66 -19.20 -18.34
C THR A 454 25.19 -18.19 -19.40
N ARG A 455 25.54 -16.91 -19.26
CA ARG A 455 25.37 -15.89 -20.30
C ARG A 455 26.74 -15.44 -20.81
N VAL A 456 27.42 -16.33 -21.53
CA VAL A 456 28.53 -16.00 -22.43
C VAL A 456 28.28 -16.71 -23.75
#